data_AF-A0ABD2KRC8-F1
#
_entry.id   AF-A0ABD2KRC8-F1
#
_cell.length_a   1.000
_cell.length_b   1.000
_cell.length_c   1.000
_cell.angle_alpha   90.00
_cell.angle_beta   90.00
_cell.angle_gamma   90.00
#
_symmetry.space_group_name_H-M   'P 1'
#
loop_
_entity.id
_entity.type
_entity.pdbx_description
1 polymer ?
#
loop_
_entity_poly.entity_id
_entity_poly.type
_entity_poly.pdbx_seq_one_letter_code
_entity_poly.pdbx_strand_id
1 'polypeptide(L)'
;MKILLLLAFFLGFPSCRTSEQWRKIGGKRVFEGRTCNVHLIADQTMYKHIGGKQGSDHAKTRSAIRTTMRDLVKGVNNIYENNDFHGIKGINFAIQRTTVCSW
;
A
#
# COMPACT_ATOMS: atom_id res chain seq x y z
N MET A 1 4.50 -12.77 -10.42
CA MET A 1 3.53 -11.76 -9.96
C MET A 1 4.18 -10.37 -9.97
N LYS A 2 4.54 -9.86 -11.17
CA LYS A 2 5.30 -8.60 -11.37
C LYS A 2 4.45 -7.50 -12.04
N ILE A 3 3.18 -7.77 -12.31
CA ILE A 3 2.33 -6.97 -13.21
C ILE A 3 1.30 -6.10 -12.47
N LEU A 4 0.96 -6.41 -11.21
CA LEU A 4 -0.15 -5.72 -10.54
C LEU A 4 0.21 -4.36 -9.90
N LEU A 5 1.50 -4.04 -9.71
CA LEU A 5 1.91 -2.76 -9.12
C LEU A 5 1.92 -1.60 -10.12
N LEU A 6 1.95 -1.87 -11.43
CA LEU A 6 1.97 -0.83 -12.47
C LEU A 6 0.58 -0.29 -12.83
N LEU A 7 -0.49 -1.05 -12.54
CA LEU A 7 -1.86 -0.66 -12.92
C LEU A 7 -2.51 0.37 -11.96
N ALA A 8 -1.97 0.54 -10.76
CA ALA A 8 -2.51 1.49 -9.77
C ALA A 8 -2.28 2.98 -10.15
N PHE A 9 -1.43 3.26 -11.16
CA PHE A 9 -1.18 4.63 -11.62
C PHE A 9 -2.19 5.13 -12.68
N PHE A 10 -2.93 4.24 -13.36
CA PHE A 10 -3.88 4.62 -14.42
C PHE A 10 -5.35 4.55 -14.00
N LEU A 11 -5.69 3.87 -12.90
CA LEU A 11 -7.07 3.70 -12.42
C LEU A 11 -7.25 4.28 -11.01
N GLY A 12 -7.08 5.60 -10.87
CA GLY A 12 -7.78 6.48 -9.91
C GLY A 12 -8.21 6.00 -8.52
N PHE A 13 -7.52 5.08 -7.84
CA PHE A 13 -7.90 4.61 -6.49
C PHE A 13 -6.69 4.28 -5.60
N PRO A 14 -5.85 5.29 -5.33
CA PRO A 14 -5.62 5.61 -3.92
C PRO A 14 -6.11 7.02 -3.61
N SER A 15 -6.92 7.15 -2.57
CA SER A 15 -7.33 8.42 -1.97
C SER A 15 -6.11 9.08 -1.30
N CYS A 16 -5.18 9.60 -2.09
CA CYS A 16 -4.13 10.47 -1.57
C CYS A 16 -4.83 11.78 -1.19
N ARG A 17 -4.82 12.12 0.10
CA ARG A 17 -5.46 13.34 0.62
C ARG A 17 -4.80 14.52 -0.09
N THR A 18 -5.55 15.17 -0.97
CA THR A 18 -5.04 16.27 -1.79
C THR A 18 -4.77 17.47 -0.89
N SER A 19 -3.49 17.72 -0.57
CA SER A 19 -3.10 19.08 -0.20
C SER A 19 -3.37 19.96 -1.41
N GLU A 20 -4.11 21.06 -1.26
CA GLU A 20 -4.37 22.02 -2.35
C GLU A 20 -3.09 22.68 -2.88
N GLN A 21 -1.96 22.50 -2.17
CA GLN A 21 -0.65 22.97 -2.55
C GLN A 21 -0.01 22.07 -3.62
N TRP A 22 0.44 22.72 -4.70
CA TRP A 22 1.12 22.09 -5.84
C TRP A 22 2.36 22.90 -6.22
N ARG A 23 3.39 22.20 -6.71
CA ARG A 23 4.63 22.79 -7.23
C ARG A 23 4.87 22.37 -8.67
N LYS A 24 5.52 23.23 -9.45
CA LYS A 24 5.87 22.94 -10.84
C LYS A 24 7.25 22.30 -10.91
N ILE A 25 7.34 21.06 -11.39
CA ILE A 25 8.60 20.34 -11.60
C ILE A 25 8.67 19.94 -13.07
N GLY A 26 9.70 20.37 -13.79
CA GLY A 26 9.88 20.02 -15.21
C GLY A 26 8.66 20.38 -16.09
N GLY A 27 8.00 21.51 -15.81
CA GLY A 27 6.81 21.95 -16.54
C GLY A 27 5.48 21.32 -16.09
N LYS A 28 5.51 20.26 -15.27
CA LYS A 28 4.31 19.55 -14.79
C LYS A 28 3.91 20.01 -13.39
N ARG A 29 2.60 20.10 -13.13
CA ARG A 29 2.05 20.37 -11.79
C ARG A 29 2.10 19.10 -10.96
N VAL A 30 2.68 19.19 -9.77
CA VAL A 30 2.86 18.06 -8.88
C VAL A 30 2.38 18.44 -7.48
N PHE A 31 1.48 17.65 -6.90
CA PHE A 31 0.97 17.86 -5.55
C PHE A 31 2.08 17.77 -4.49
N GLU A 32 1.99 18.59 -3.44
CA GLU A 32 2.93 18.55 -2.32
C GLU A 32 2.67 17.36 -1.39
N GLY A 33 1.39 16.99 -1.19
CA GLY A 33 1.01 15.78 -0.48
C GLY A 33 1.58 14.53 -1.13
N ARG A 34 2.51 13.87 -0.44
CA ARG A 34 3.17 12.64 -0.92
C ARG A 34 2.66 11.36 -0.28
N THR A 35 1.68 11.46 0.60
CA THR A 35 1.11 10.32 1.34
C THR A 35 -0.13 9.79 0.63
N CYS A 36 -0.10 8.52 0.25
CA CYS A 36 -1.21 7.83 -0.36
C CYS A 36 -1.82 6.82 0.60
N ASN A 37 -3.12 6.99 0.87
CA ASN A 37 -3.86 6.07 1.71
C ASN A 37 -4.25 4.82 0.90
N VAL A 38 -3.85 3.66 1.40
CA VAL A 38 -4.09 2.37 0.77
C VAL A 38 -5.07 1.53 1.58
N HIS A 39 -5.97 0.87 0.86
CA HIS A 39 -6.89 -0.12 1.38
C HIS A 39 -6.35 -1.51 1.01
N LEU A 40 -5.94 -2.28 2.01
CA LEU A 40 -5.39 -3.61 1.81
C LEU A 40 -6.48 -4.64 2.03
N ILE A 41 -6.65 -5.55 1.06
CA ILE A 41 -7.61 -6.64 1.12
C ILE A 41 -6.83 -7.95 1.00
N ALA A 42 -6.92 -8.80 2.03
CA ALA A 42 -6.41 -10.16 1.96
C ALA A 42 -7.53 -11.09 1.52
N ASP A 43 -7.28 -11.83 0.43
CA ASP A 43 -8.22 -12.80 -0.13
C ASP A 43 -8.24 -14.11 0.68
N GLN A 44 -9.19 -14.97 0.35
CA GLN A 44 -9.34 -16.29 0.97
C GLN A 44 -8.10 -17.18 0.78
N THR A 45 -7.40 -17.03 -0.35
CA THR A 45 -6.23 -17.85 -0.69
C THR A 45 -5.08 -17.51 0.26
N MET A 46 -4.83 -16.22 0.47
CA MET A 46 -3.86 -15.74 1.42
C MET A 46 -4.24 -16.09 2.86
N TYR A 47 -5.54 -16.03 3.19
CA TYR A 47 -6.03 -16.45 4.50
C TYR A 47 -5.73 -17.92 4.79
N LYS A 48 -6.06 -18.82 3.84
CA LYS A 48 -5.80 -20.26 3.95
C LYS A 48 -4.31 -20.57 3.99
N HIS A 49 -3.50 -19.88 3.19
CA HIS A 49 -2.05 -20.10 3.16
C HIS A 49 -1.37 -19.74 4.48
N ILE A 50 -1.78 -18.63 5.11
CA ILE A 50 -1.20 -18.19 6.38
C ILE A 50 -1.81 -18.98 7.55
N GLY A 51 -3.12 -19.19 7.54
CA GLY A 51 -3.82 -19.96 8.58
C GLY A 51 -3.38 -21.42 8.62
N GLY A 52 -3.12 -22.04 7.47
CA GLY A 52 -2.56 -23.39 7.40
C GLY A 52 -1.20 -23.54 8.10
N LYS A 53 -0.43 -22.45 8.24
CA LYS A 53 0.84 -22.43 9.00
C LYS A 53 0.67 -22.13 10.50
N GLN A 54 -0.48 -21.56 10.90
CA GLN A 54 -0.75 -21.10 12.27
C GLN A 54 -1.74 -21.95 13.06
N GLY A 55 -2.43 -22.89 12.42
CA GLY A 55 -3.42 -23.77 13.04
C GLY A 55 -4.85 -23.19 13.00
N SER A 56 -5.78 -23.75 13.78
CA SER A 56 -7.21 -23.35 13.76
C SER A 56 -7.51 -22.00 14.43
N ASP A 57 -6.50 -21.23 14.81
CA ASP A 57 -6.69 -19.97 15.51
C ASP A 57 -6.91 -18.83 14.50
N HIS A 58 -8.17 -18.51 14.29
CA HIS A 58 -8.59 -17.45 13.37
C HIS A 58 -8.09 -16.06 13.79
N ALA A 59 -7.94 -15.80 15.09
CA ALA A 59 -7.47 -14.52 15.60
C ALA A 59 -5.97 -14.35 15.33
N LYS A 60 -5.18 -15.40 15.59
CA LYS A 60 -3.75 -15.42 15.24
C LYS A 60 -3.52 -15.29 13.74
N THR A 61 -4.30 -16.00 12.93
CA THR A 61 -4.23 -15.90 11.46
C THR A 61 -4.49 -14.48 10.97
N ARG A 62 -5.56 -13.83 11.48
CA ARG A 62 -5.87 -12.43 11.14
C ARG A 62 -4.77 -11.47 11.60
N SER A 63 -4.19 -11.69 12.77
CA SER A 63 -3.08 -10.88 13.30
C SER A 63 -1.83 -11.01 12.41
N ALA A 64 -1.45 -12.24 12.06
CA ALA A 64 -0.31 -12.49 11.19
C ALA A 64 -0.48 -11.87 9.80
N ILE A 65 -1.67 -11.98 9.21
CA ILE A 65 -1.99 -11.32 7.93
C ILE A 65 -1.78 -9.79 8.03
N ARG A 66 -2.28 -9.17 9.11
CA ARG A 66 -2.11 -7.73 9.33
C ARG A 66 -0.63 -7.35 9.50
N THR A 67 0.14 -8.16 10.20
CA THR A 67 1.60 -7.95 10.37
C THR A 67 2.32 -8.05 9.03
N THR A 68 2.08 -9.11 8.26
CA THR A 68 2.66 -9.28 6.93
C THR A 68 2.32 -8.11 6.01
N MET A 69 1.07 -7.67 6.00
CA MET A 69 0.63 -6.52 5.21
C MET A 69 1.32 -5.21 5.64
N ARG A 70 1.52 -5.01 6.96
CA ARG A 70 2.24 -3.86 7.50
C ARG A 70 3.71 -3.87 7.06
N ASP A 71 4.36 -5.02 7.12
CA ASP A 71 5.77 -5.15 6.76
C ASP A 71 5.98 -4.97 5.25
N LEU A 72 5.03 -5.44 4.42
CA LEU A 72 5.02 -5.13 2.99
C LEU A 72 4.95 -3.63 2.71
N VAL A 73 4.04 -2.91 3.38
CA VAL A 73 3.92 -1.45 3.19
C VAL A 73 5.18 -0.73 3.67
N LYS A 74 5.78 -1.13 4.80
CA LYS A 74 7.08 -0.58 5.24
C LYS A 74 8.18 -0.80 4.20
N GLY A 75 8.24 -1.99 3.61
CA GLY A 75 9.21 -2.31 2.56
C GLY A 75 9.00 -1.44 1.31
N VAL A 76 7.74 -1.25 0.90
CA VAL A 76 7.39 -0.36 -0.21
C VAL A 76 7.77 1.08 0.12
N ASN A 77 7.43 1.59 1.31
CA ASN A 77 7.80 2.95 1.72
C ASN A 77 9.31 3.16 1.71
N ASN A 78 10.10 2.21 2.21
CA ASN A 78 11.55 2.29 2.18
C ASN A 78 12.11 2.42 0.74
N ILE A 79 11.50 1.74 -0.23
CA ILE A 79 11.88 1.89 -1.63
C ILE A 79 11.45 3.28 -2.14
N TYR A 80 10.20 3.68 -1.94
CA TYR A 80 9.65 4.90 -2.55
C TYR A 80 10.13 6.20 -1.91
N GLU A 81 10.49 6.19 -0.62
CA GLU A 81 11.04 7.36 0.07
C GLU A 81 12.47 7.67 -0.40
N ASN A 82 13.26 6.62 -0.67
CA ASN A 82 14.68 6.75 -1.06
C ASN A 82 14.92 6.92 -2.56
N ASN A 83 13.88 6.80 -3.39
CA ASN A 83 14.00 6.94 -4.84
C ASN A 83 13.64 8.35 -5.32
N ASP A 84 14.38 8.82 -6.32
CA ASP A 84 14.13 10.09 -6.99
C ASP A 84 13.33 9.86 -8.28
N PHE A 85 12.07 10.32 -8.29
CA PHE A 85 11.21 10.25 -9.46
C PHE A 85 11.25 11.58 -10.22
N HIS A 86 12.43 11.92 -10.77
CA HIS A 86 12.66 13.14 -11.55
C HIS A 86 12.35 14.44 -10.76
N GLY A 87 12.87 14.55 -9.54
CA GLY A 87 12.67 15.66 -8.62
C GLY A 87 11.47 15.47 -7.68
N ILE A 88 10.80 14.32 -7.72
CA ILE A 88 9.75 13.93 -6.79
C ILE A 88 10.34 12.90 -5.82
N LYS A 89 10.42 13.27 -4.54
CA LYS A 89 10.96 12.45 -3.45
C LYS A 89 9.96 12.36 -2.29
N GLY A 90 10.16 11.38 -1.40
CA GLY A 90 9.38 11.24 -0.18
C GLY A 90 7.96 10.72 -0.41
N ILE A 91 7.75 9.87 -1.41
CA ILE A 91 6.46 9.19 -1.63
C ILE A 91 6.26 8.16 -0.52
N ASN A 92 5.13 8.24 0.17
CA ASN A 92 4.81 7.39 1.31
C ASN A 92 3.41 6.78 1.17
N PHE A 93 3.23 5.56 1.65
CA PHE A 93 1.95 4.87 1.69
C PHE A 93 1.51 4.64 3.13
N ALA A 94 0.27 5.02 3.44
CA ALA A 94 -0.35 4.84 4.75
C ALA A 94 -1.51 3.85 4.65
N ILE A 95 -1.57 2.89 5.58
CA ILE A 95 -2.67 1.91 5.60
C ILE A 95 -3.90 2.57 6.22
N GLN A 96 -4.93 2.80 5.42
CA GLN A 96 -6.21 3.34 5.91
C GLN A 96 -7.12 2.23 6.44
N ARG A 97 -7.15 1.08 5.77
CA ARG A 97 -7.97 -0.06 6.17
C ARG A 97 -7.34 -1.37 5.74
N THR A 98 -7.46 -2.39 6.58
CA THR A 98 -7.13 -3.77 6.22
C THR A 98 -8.35 -4.65 6.38
N THR A 99 -8.81 -5.23 5.28
CA THR A 99 -9.92 -6.18 5.23
C THR A 99 -9.35 -7.58 5.04
N VAL A 100 -9.78 -8.53 5.85
CA VAL A 100 -9.36 -9.94 5.73
C VAL A 100 -10.60 -10.76 5.44
N CYS A 101 -10.69 -11.33 4.24
CA CYS A 101 -11.79 -12.18 3.82
C CYS A 101 -11.52 -13.61 4.30
N SER A 102 -12.38 -14.14 5.16
CA SER A 102 -12.23 -15.47 5.79
C SER A 102 -13.48 -16.36 5.69
N TRP A 103 -14.38 -16.07 4.76
CA TRP A 103 -15.62 -16.83 4.55
C TRP A 103 -15.33 -18.24 4.03
#